data_AF-A0A9Q8JIG5-F1
#
_entry.id   AF-A0A9Q8JIG5-F1
#
_cell.length_a   1.000
_cell.length_b   1.000
_cell.length_c   1.000
_cell.angle_alpha   90.00
_cell.angle_beta   90.00
_cell.angle_gamma   90.00
#
_symmetry.space_group_name_H-M   'P 1'
#
loop_
_entity.id
_entity.type
_entity.pdbx_description
1 polymer ?
#
loop_
_entity_poly.entity_id
_entity_poly.type
_entity_poly.pdbx_seq_one_letter_code
_entity_poly.pdbx_strand_id
1 'polypeptide(L)'
;MPRTYFDDFTKLTLPKMAQAIADITYSYKETKVPAKHYKDALSTDYAEMLEANVSVKLVDTIYNMLAGLEKESPRLFYQALLLLDTGAKPSTLTAEQYQAMSVTADQYEQMKAQNKKAHMLDPLAHDTFNDVLKNGVLYRMENNTEQGE
;
A
#
# COMPACT_ATOMS: atom_id res chain seq x y z
N MET A 1 -2.43 35.93 -17.26
CA MET A 1 -1.67 34.67 -17.16
C MET A 1 -1.50 34.11 -18.57
N PRO A 2 -0.34 33.53 -18.92
CA PRO A 2 -0.16 32.89 -20.22
C PRO A 2 -1.02 31.61 -20.32
N ARG A 3 -1.59 31.37 -21.50
CA ARG A 3 -2.39 30.17 -21.81
C ARG A 3 -1.51 28.93 -21.72
N THR A 4 -1.99 27.90 -21.04
CA THR A 4 -1.29 26.64 -20.84
C THR A 4 -1.92 25.53 -21.68
N TYR A 5 -1.18 24.46 -21.95
CA TYR A 5 -1.71 23.27 -22.61
C TYR A 5 -2.90 22.65 -21.84
N PHE A 6 -2.90 22.77 -20.50
CA PHE A 6 -4.00 22.35 -19.64
C PHE A 6 -5.33 23.06 -19.97
N ASP A 7 -5.29 24.37 -20.28
CA ASP A 7 -6.47 25.17 -20.62
C ASP A 7 -7.15 24.73 -21.93
N ASP A 8 -6.37 24.10 -22.82
CA ASP A 8 -6.87 23.57 -24.09
C ASP A 8 -7.26 22.09 -23.95
N PHE A 9 -6.51 21.33 -23.17
CA PHE A 9 -6.78 19.93 -22.88
C PHE A 9 -8.16 19.73 -22.23
N THR A 10 -8.51 20.56 -21.24
CA THR A 10 -9.80 20.49 -20.52
C THR A 10 -11.03 20.72 -21.40
N LYS A 11 -10.85 21.29 -22.61
CA LYS A 11 -11.93 21.58 -23.57
C LYS A 11 -12.09 20.49 -24.63
N LEU A 12 -11.22 19.47 -24.64
CA LEU A 12 -11.26 18.39 -25.62
C LEU A 12 -12.45 17.45 -25.36
N THR A 13 -12.96 16.82 -26.41
CA THR A 13 -13.90 15.69 -26.26
C THR A 13 -13.14 14.47 -25.76
N LEU A 14 -13.84 13.52 -25.11
CA LEU A 14 -13.22 12.31 -24.57
C LEU A 14 -12.32 11.54 -25.57
N PRO A 15 -12.70 11.32 -26.85
CA PRO A 15 -11.78 10.71 -27.83
C PRO A 15 -10.53 11.55 -28.12
N LYS A 16 -10.66 12.88 -28.14
CA LYS A 16 -9.53 13.79 -28.38
C LYS A 16 -8.63 13.89 -27.16
N MET A 17 -9.19 13.87 -25.94
CA MET A 17 -8.40 13.77 -24.70
C MET A 17 -7.60 12.47 -24.68
N ALA A 18 -8.23 11.34 -24.98
CA ALA A 18 -7.58 10.04 -25.00
C ALA A 18 -6.42 9.97 -26.01
N GLN A 19 -6.60 10.55 -27.21
CA GLN A 19 -5.52 10.68 -28.19
C GLN A 19 -4.41 11.62 -27.70
N ALA A 20 -4.75 12.77 -27.13
CA ALA A 20 -3.78 13.69 -26.58
C ALA A 20 -2.93 13.07 -25.46
N ILE A 21 -3.53 12.25 -24.59
CA ILE A 21 -2.78 11.49 -23.58
C ILE A 21 -1.83 10.49 -24.25
N ALA A 22 -2.28 9.76 -25.27
CA ALA A 22 -1.41 8.85 -26.01
C ALA A 22 -0.22 9.56 -26.64
N ASP A 23 -0.43 10.76 -27.20
CA ASP A 23 0.65 11.58 -27.80
C ASP A 23 1.63 12.10 -26.72
N ILE A 24 1.13 12.50 -25.56
CA ILE A 24 1.96 12.89 -24.40
C ILE A 24 2.77 11.70 -23.89
N THR A 25 2.14 10.52 -23.79
CA THR A 25 2.81 9.28 -23.37
C THR A 25 3.87 8.86 -24.37
N TYR A 26 3.61 8.99 -25.67
CA TYR A 26 4.63 8.75 -26.70
C TYR A 26 5.80 9.74 -26.58
N SER A 27 5.53 11.01 -26.26
CA SER A 27 6.58 12.00 -26.01
C SER A 27 7.49 11.61 -24.83
N TYR A 28 6.99 10.77 -23.91
CA TYR A 28 7.80 10.13 -22.88
C TYR A 28 8.39 8.80 -23.39
N LYS A 29 9.65 8.85 -23.86
CA LYS A 29 10.43 7.68 -24.27
C LYS A 29 9.76 6.80 -25.34
N GLU A 30 8.98 7.41 -26.24
CA GLU A 30 8.30 6.70 -27.33
C GLU A 30 7.37 5.58 -26.84
N THR A 31 6.84 5.73 -25.62
CA THR A 31 5.95 4.73 -25.00
C THR A 31 4.64 4.68 -25.77
N LYS A 32 4.33 3.52 -26.37
CA LYS A 32 3.13 3.32 -27.20
C LYS A 32 2.00 2.72 -26.38
N VAL A 33 1.06 3.56 -25.95
CA VAL A 33 -0.20 3.13 -25.36
C VAL A 33 -1.35 3.55 -26.29
N PRO A 34 -2.23 2.62 -26.73
CA PRO A 34 -3.31 2.96 -27.64
C PRO A 34 -4.29 3.96 -27.03
N ALA A 35 -4.75 4.94 -27.82
CA ALA A 35 -5.76 5.92 -27.38
C ALA A 35 -7.04 5.26 -26.83
N LYS A 36 -7.41 4.07 -27.34
CA LYS A 36 -8.55 3.29 -26.82
C LYS A 36 -8.41 3.00 -25.32
N HIS A 37 -7.22 2.66 -24.83
CA HIS A 37 -6.97 2.39 -23.41
C HIS A 37 -7.35 3.60 -22.53
N TYR A 38 -6.87 4.79 -22.91
CA TYR A 38 -7.20 6.02 -22.18
C TYR A 38 -8.68 6.39 -22.31
N LYS A 39 -9.28 6.16 -23.48
CA LYS A 39 -10.70 6.41 -23.69
C LYS A 39 -11.54 5.56 -22.75
N ASP A 40 -11.23 4.26 -22.64
CA ASP A 40 -11.94 3.33 -21.78
C ASP A 40 -11.75 3.72 -20.31
N ALA A 41 -10.51 4.07 -19.89
CA ALA A 41 -10.21 4.53 -18.53
C ALA A 41 -10.90 5.86 -18.16
N LEU A 42 -10.96 6.83 -19.08
CA LEU A 42 -11.67 8.09 -18.87
C LEU A 42 -13.20 7.94 -18.89
N SER A 43 -13.70 6.82 -19.41
CA SER A 43 -15.12 6.48 -19.45
C SER A 43 -15.58 5.62 -18.28
N THR A 44 -14.65 5.15 -17.42
CA THR A 44 -14.96 4.35 -16.25
C THR A 44 -15.94 5.10 -15.35
N ASP A 45 -17.02 4.42 -14.95
CA ASP A 45 -18.06 5.02 -14.11
C ASP A 45 -17.46 5.44 -12.76
N TYR A 46 -17.87 6.60 -12.27
CA TYR A 46 -17.48 7.12 -10.97
C TYR A 46 -17.83 6.14 -9.83
N ALA A 47 -18.88 5.32 -10.00
CA ALA A 47 -19.24 4.26 -9.06
C ALA A 47 -18.18 3.15 -8.92
N GLU A 48 -17.55 2.74 -10.02
CA GLU A 48 -16.48 1.73 -10.00
C GLU A 48 -15.19 2.28 -9.36
N MET A 49 -14.88 3.57 -9.59
CA MET A 49 -13.81 4.25 -8.84
C MET A 49 -14.11 4.39 -7.35
N LEU A 50 -15.39 4.46 -6.96
CA LEU A 50 -15.79 4.56 -5.56
C LEU A 50 -15.52 3.28 -4.77
N GLU A 51 -15.70 2.09 -5.35
CA GLU A 51 -15.47 0.81 -4.64
C GLU A 51 -14.00 0.64 -4.21
N ALA A 52 -13.04 0.94 -5.11
CA ALA A 52 -11.63 0.97 -4.76
C ALA A 52 -11.34 2.02 -3.67
N ASN A 53 -12.00 3.17 -3.72
CA ASN A 53 -11.89 4.23 -2.71
C ASN A 53 -12.50 3.86 -1.35
N VAL A 54 -13.54 3.03 -1.29
CA VAL A 54 -14.15 2.59 -0.03
C VAL A 54 -13.18 1.73 0.75
N SER A 55 -12.54 0.76 0.08
CA SER A 55 -11.55 -0.11 0.72
C SER A 55 -10.38 0.69 1.31
N VAL A 56 -9.86 1.67 0.56
CA VAL A 56 -8.79 2.56 1.04
C VAL A 56 -9.25 3.41 2.22
N LYS A 57 -10.48 3.93 2.22
CA LYS A 57 -11.03 4.70 3.35
C LYS A 57 -11.19 3.86 4.62
N LEU A 58 -11.57 2.59 4.49
CA LEU A 58 -11.63 1.66 5.61
C LEU A 58 -10.23 1.40 6.17
N VAL A 59 -9.24 1.16 5.29
CA VAL A 59 -7.84 1.02 5.69
C VAL A 59 -7.33 2.28 6.39
N ASP A 60 -7.63 3.48 5.88
CA ASP A 60 -7.25 4.75 6.51
C ASP A 60 -7.87 4.90 7.92
N THR A 61 -9.14 4.52 8.07
CA THR A 61 -9.81 4.55 9.38
C THR A 61 -9.11 3.61 10.38
N ILE A 62 -8.79 2.38 9.96
CA ILE A 62 -8.09 1.40 10.78
C ILE A 62 -6.67 1.90 11.10
N TYR A 63 -5.95 2.42 10.11
CA TYR A 63 -4.61 2.97 10.28
C TYR A 63 -4.59 4.08 11.33
N ASN A 64 -5.50 5.04 11.25
CA ASN A 64 -5.56 6.15 12.21
C ASN A 64 -5.87 5.66 13.63
N MET A 65 -6.73 4.64 13.77
CA MET A 65 -6.99 4.00 15.06
C MET A 65 -5.73 3.32 15.62
N LEU A 66 -5.06 2.50 14.82
CA LEU A 66 -3.85 1.77 15.23
C LEU A 66 -2.70 2.72 15.55
N ALA A 67 -2.49 3.76 14.74
CA ALA A 67 -1.47 4.78 14.96
C ALA A 67 -1.73 5.58 16.25
N GLY A 68 -3.00 5.83 16.58
CA GLY A 68 -3.40 6.41 17.86
C GLY A 68 -2.99 5.52 19.05
N LEU A 69 -3.31 4.23 18.97
CA LEU A 69 -2.96 3.25 20.00
C LEU A 69 -1.44 3.07 20.17
N GLU A 70 -0.69 2.99 19.07
CA GLU A 70 0.78 2.91 19.10
C GLU A 70 1.38 4.14 19.81
N LYS A 71 0.84 5.34 19.53
CA LYS A 71 1.32 6.58 20.14
C LYS A 71 1.01 6.67 21.64
N GLU A 72 -0.16 6.21 22.06
CA GLU A 72 -0.56 6.22 23.47
C GLU A 72 0.22 5.20 24.31
N SER A 73 0.36 3.98 23.79
CA SER A 73 1.09 2.92 24.48
C SER A 73 1.79 1.97 23.50
N PRO A 74 3.04 2.27 23.11
CA PRO A 74 3.80 1.44 22.16
C PRO A 74 3.93 -0.02 22.62
N ARG A 75 4.15 -0.22 23.93
CA ARG A 75 4.33 -1.55 24.53
C ARG A 75 3.07 -2.39 24.45
N LEU A 76 1.94 -1.84 24.92
CA LEU A 76 0.66 -2.57 24.91
C LEU A 76 0.18 -2.83 23.48
N PHE A 77 0.40 -1.86 22.58
CA PHE A 77 0.13 -2.03 21.16
C PHE A 77 0.90 -3.22 20.58
N TYR A 78 2.21 -3.28 20.80
CA TYR A 78 3.03 -4.40 20.32
C TYR A 78 2.63 -5.75 20.93
N GLN A 79 2.36 -5.79 22.24
CA GLN A 79 1.90 -7.01 22.90
C GLN A 79 0.57 -7.50 22.32
N ALA A 80 -0.38 -6.59 22.04
CA ALA A 80 -1.65 -6.95 21.41
C ALA A 80 -1.44 -7.54 20.00
N LEU A 81 -0.54 -6.96 19.20
CA LEU A 81 -0.19 -7.49 17.89
C LEU A 81 0.43 -8.89 17.98
N LEU A 82 1.34 -9.12 18.94
CA LEU A 82 1.95 -10.42 19.17
C LEU A 82 0.92 -11.48 19.54
N LEU A 83 -0.08 -11.13 20.36
CA LEU A 83 -1.16 -12.04 20.72
C LEU A 83 -2.09 -12.35 19.54
N LEU A 84 -2.36 -11.37 18.67
CA LEU A 84 -3.10 -11.60 17.43
C LEU A 84 -2.36 -12.55 16.49
N ASP A 85 -1.06 -12.37 16.32
CA ASP A 85 -0.22 -13.17 15.42
C ASP A 85 -0.02 -14.62 15.92
N THR A 86 0.16 -14.78 17.24
CA THR A 86 0.33 -16.10 17.86
C THR A 86 -1.00 -16.82 18.13
N GLY A 87 -2.14 -16.14 17.99
CA GLY A 87 -3.47 -16.64 18.31
C GLY A 87 -3.77 -16.77 19.81
N ALA A 88 -2.86 -16.34 20.69
CA ALA A 88 -3.06 -16.34 22.13
C ALA A 88 -4.09 -15.27 22.54
N LYS A 89 -5.01 -15.61 23.46
CA LYS A 89 -6.08 -14.69 23.87
C LYS A 89 -5.74 -14.04 25.21
N PRO A 90 -5.89 -12.71 25.36
CA PRO A 90 -5.68 -12.02 26.64
C PRO A 90 -6.50 -12.60 27.80
N SER A 91 -7.73 -13.06 27.52
CA SER A 91 -8.65 -13.59 28.53
C SER A 91 -8.29 -14.99 29.05
N THR A 92 -7.43 -15.73 28.35
CA THR A 92 -7.06 -17.11 28.70
C THR A 92 -5.54 -17.29 28.76
N LEU A 93 -4.82 -16.21 29.05
CA LEU A 93 -3.37 -16.18 28.98
C LEU A 93 -2.77 -16.96 30.16
N THR A 94 -1.90 -17.93 29.86
CA THR A 94 -1.17 -18.66 30.91
C THR A 94 0.00 -17.82 31.44
N ALA A 95 0.55 -18.20 32.59
CA ALA A 95 1.74 -17.54 33.14
C ALA A 95 2.94 -17.61 32.18
N GLU A 96 3.11 -18.74 31.49
CA GLU A 96 4.16 -18.95 30.49
C GLU A 96 3.99 -18.00 29.29
N GLN A 97 2.77 -17.91 28.75
CA GLN A 97 2.45 -17.00 27.65
C GLN A 97 2.63 -15.53 28.04
N TYR A 98 2.32 -15.18 29.28
CA TYR A 98 2.50 -13.81 29.79
C TYR A 98 3.98 -13.43 29.85
N GLN A 99 4.81 -14.35 30.35
CA GLN A 99 6.27 -14.14 30.40
C GLN A 99 6.86 -14.04 29.00
N ALA A 100 6.48 -14.95 28.09
CA ALA A 100 6.93 -14.91 26.70
C ALA A 100 6.57 -13.57 26.04
N MET A 101 5.31 -13.14 26.15
CA MET A 101 4.83 -11.86 25.62
C MET A 101 5.61 -10.66 26.20
N SER A 102 5.91 -10.68 27.50
CA SER A 102 6.65 -9.59 28.16
C SER A 102 8.11 -9.51 27.68
N VAL A 103 8.81 -10.65 27.63
CA VAL A 103 10.21 -10.71 27.18
C VAL A 103 10.33 -10.32 25.71
N THR A 104 9.40 -10.79 24.86
CA THR A 104 9.40 -10.42 23.44
C THR A 104 9.15 -8.93 23.24
N ALA A 105 8.30 -8.30 24.06
CA ALA A 105 8.10 -6.85 24.04
C ALA A 105 9.36 -6.07 24.44
N ASP A 106 10.06 -6.52 25.50
CA ASP A 106 11.33 -5.90 25.92
C ASP A 106 12.38 -5.96 24.82
N GLN A 107 12.50 -7.11 24.14
CA GLN A 107 13.43 -7.29 23.03
C GLN A 107 13.11 -6.35 21.86
N TYR A 108 11.83 -6.23 21.51
CA TYR A 108 11.40 -5.34 20.44
C TYR A 108 11.64 -3.86 20.76
N GLU A 109 11.38 -3.43 21.99
CA GLU A 109 11.68 -2.06 22.46
C GLU A 109 13.18 -1.75 22.35
N GLN A 110 14.03 -2.69 22.77
CA GLN A 110 15.48 -2.57 22.63
C GLN A 110 15.92 -2.49 21.16
N MET A 111 15.35 -3.36 20.31
CA MET A 111 15.62 -3.34 18.87
C MET A 111 15.22 -2.01 18.23
N LYS A 112 14.04 -1.46 18.54
CA LYS A 112 13.58 -0.15 18.06
C LYS A 112 14.47 1.00 18.54
N ALA A 113 14.95 0.93 19.78
CA ALA A 113 15.85 1.94 20.35
C ALA A 113 17.21 1.96 19.63
N GLN A 114 17.74 0.78 19.28
CA GLN A 114 19.02 0.64 18.57
C GLN A 114 18.90 0.86 17.05
N ASN A 115 17.78 0.45 16.47
CA ASN A 115 17.49 0.54 15.05
C ASN A 115 16.08 1.11 14.82
N LYS A 116 16.02 2.41 14.51
CA LYS A 116 14.76 3.10 14.18
C LYS A 116 14.04 2.54 12.95
N LYS A 117 14.70 1.69 12.15
CA LYS A 117 14.13 1.01 10.98
C LYS A 117 13.66 -0.42 11.28
N ALA A 118 13.59 -0.82 12.54
CA ALA A 118 12.98 -2.09 12.92
C ALA A 118 11.55 -2.16 12.39
N HIS A 119 11.34 -3.09 11.46
CA HIS A 119 10.07 -3.34 10.81
C HIS A 119 9.16 -4.19 11.73
N MET A 120 7.86 -3.87 11.73
CA MET A 120 6.86 -4.56 12.54
C MET A 120 6.29 -5.80 11.85
N LEU A 121 6.25 -5.77 10.52
CA LEU A 121 5.77 -6.88 9.73
C LEU A 121 6.95 -7.75 9.30
N ASP A 122 6.62 -8.96 8.86
CA ASP A 122 7.57 -9.89 8.28
C ASP A 122 8.37 -9.23 7.13
N PRO A 123 9.69 -9.48 7.01
CA PRO A 123 10.51 -8.94 5.94
C PRO A 123 9.93 -9.21 4.54
N LEU A 124 9.31 -10.37 4.29
CA LEU A 124 8.70 -10.68 3.00
C LEU A 124 7.56 -9.73 2.66
N ALA A 125 6.77 -9.29 3.65
CA ALA A 125 5.70 -8.32 3.42
C ALA A 125 6.28 -6.94 3.04
N HIS A 126 7.39 -6.55 3.67
CA HIS A 126 8.10 -5.33 3.32
C HIS A 126 8.72 -5.39 1.92
N ASP A 127 9.39 -6.50 1.59
CA ASP A 127 10.01 -6.73 0.29
C ASP A 127 8.95 -6.77 -0.81
N THR A 128 7.86 -7.49 -0.57
CA THR A 128 6.65 -7.53 -1.40
C THR A 128 6.16 -6.12 -1.74
N PHE A 129 5.93 -5.30 -0.72
CA PHE A 129 5.40 -3.96 -0.88
C PHE A 129 6.33 -3.08 -1.70
N ASN A 130 7.64 -3.09 -1.37
CA ASN A 130 8.64 -2.27 -2.03
C ASN A 130 8.90 -2.71 -3.48
N ASP A 131 8.90 -4.00 -3.75
CA ASP A 131 9.08 -4.54 -5.10
C ASP A 131 7.90 -4.17 -6.01
N VAL A 132 6.66 -4.38 -5.55
CA VAL A 132 5.46 -3.98 -6.31
C VAL A 132 5.40 -2.46 -6.50
N LEU A 133 5.77 -1.67 -5.48
CA LEU A 133 5.82 -0.22 -5.60
C LEU A 133 6.83 0.26 -6.64
N LYS A 134 7.99 -0.40 -6.72
CA LYS A 134 9.08 -0.03 -7.62
C LYS A 134 8.86 -0.51 -9.05
N ASN A 135 8.39 -1.74 -9.21
CA ASN A 135 8.40 -2.45 -10.48
C ASN A 135 7.00 -2.74 -11.05
N GLY A 136 5.94 -2.50 -10.26
CA GLY A 136 4.57 -2.84 -10.61
C GLY A 136 4.23 -4.32 -10.37
N VAL A 137 2.93 -4.63 -10.31
CA VAL A 137 2.47 -5.98 -9.94
C VAL A 137 2.79 -7.03 -11.02
N LEU A 138 2.77 -6.63 -12.30
CA LEU A 138 2.99 -7.53 -13.43
C LEU A 138 4.43 -8.08 -13.46
N TYR A 139 5.41 -7.21 -13.24
CA TYR A 139 6.83 -7.60 -13.14
C TYR A 139 7.05 -8.67 -12.07
N ARG A 140 6.39 -8.54 -10.92
CA ARG A 140 6.53 -9.50 -9.83
C ARG A 140 5.88 -10.86 -10.15
N MET A 141 4.74 -10.85 -10.83
CA MET A 141 4.06 -12.08 -11.25
C MET A 141 4.91 -12.89 -12.24
N GLU A 142 5.55 -12.22 -13.19
CA GLU A 142 6.41 -12.85 -14.20
C GLU A 142 7.68 -13.47 -13.58
N ASN A 143 8.32 -12.79 -12.62
CA ASN A 143 9.54 -13.27 -11.98
C ASN A 143 9.32 -14.36 -10.91
N ASN A 144 8.11 -14.48 -10.34
CA ASN A 144 7.77 -15.56 -9.40
C ASN A 144 7.46 -16.89 -10.10
N THR A 145 7.09 -16.87 -11.39
CA THR A 145 6.87 -18.09 -12.19
C THR A 145 8.16 -18.81 -12.58
N GLU A 146 9.30 -18.12 -12.62
CA GLU A 146 10.60 -18.71 -13.01
C GLU A 146 11.34 -19.42 -11.86
N GLN A 147 10.89 -19.28 -10.61
CA GLN A 147 11.49 -19.95 -9.44
C GLN A 147 10.75 -21.24 -9.04
N GLY A 148 9.78 -21.68 -9.85
CA GLY A 148 8.93 -22.85 -9.61
C GLY A 148 9.14 -24.03 -10.54
N GLU A 149 10.26 -24.09 -11.29
CA GLU A 149 10.68 -25.26 -12.09
C GLU A 149 11.90 -25.97 -11.50
#